data_AF-A0A7R9QM28-F1
#
_entry.id   AF-A0A7R9QM28-F1
#
_cell.length_a   1.000
_cell.length_b   1.000
_cell.length_c   1.000
_cell.angle_alpha   90.00
_cell.angle_beta   90.00
_cell.angle_gamma   90.00
#
_symmetry.space_group_name_H-M   'P 1'
#
loop_
_entity.id
_entity.type
_entity.pdbx_description
1 polymer ?
#
loop_
_entity_poly.entity_id
_entity_poly.type
_entity_poly.pdbx_seq_one_letter_code
_entity_poly.pdbx_strand_id
1 'polypeptide(L)'
;FLKYHVAHGAYYSNDLKDGQFIPSLIDGQYIQVGIRVDGCRRRLVEANVSPLYRADIPASNGVIHVVDWILKPADRDWCENVILPR
;
A
#
# COMPACT_ATOMS: atom_id res chain seq x y z
N PHE A 1 -1.19 -13.36 -0.55
CA PHE A 1 -1.23 -12.38 0.55
C PHE A 1 -0.02 -11.46 0.51
N LEU A 2 1.18 -11.93 0.87
CA LEU A 2 2.38 -11.08 0.84
C LEU A 2 2.75 -10.57 -0.56
N LYS A 3 2.54 -11.37 -1.61
CA LYS A 3 2.77 -10.94 -3.00
C LYS A 3 2.00 -9.67 -3.40
N TYR A 4 0.82 -9.44 -2.80
CA TYR A 4 0.06 -8.22 -3.06
C TYR A 4 0.69 -6.96 -2.43
N HIS A 5 1.49 -7.14 -1.37
CA HIS A 5 2.19 -6.05 -0.69
C HIS A 5 3.51 -5.68 -1.38
N VAL A 6 3.88 -6.39 -2.45
CA VAL A 6 5.12 -6.17 -3.18
C VAL A 6 4.77 -5.59 -4.54
N ALA A 7 5.35 -4.44 -4.86
CA ALA A 7 5.22 -3.78 -6.16
C ALA A 7 6.29 -4.26 -7.14
N HIS A 8 6.01 -4.14 -8.44
CA HIS A 8 7.05 -4.26 -9.46
C HIS A 8 7.93 -3.01 -9.49
N GLY A 9 9.18 -3.13 -9.05
CA GLY A 9 10.15 -2.03 -9.03
C GLY A 9 10.36 -1.44 -7.63
N ALA A 10 11.10 -0.33 -7.55
CA ALA A 10 11.39 0.37 -6.32
C ALA A 10 10.87 1.82 -6.43
N TYR A 11 10.05 2.22 -5.49
CA TYR A 11 9.41 3.54 -5.48
C TYR A 11 9.70 4.22 -4.14
N TYR A 12 10.47 5.30 -4.13
CA TYR A 12 10.65 6.10 -2.92
C TYR A 12 9.42 6.96 -2.68
N SER A 13 9.19 7.35 -1.44
CA SER A 13 8.00 8.10 -1.04
C SER A 13 7.85 9.41 -1.83
N ASN A 14 8.96 10.05 -2.21
CA ASN A 14 8.98 11.28 -2.99
C ASN A 14 8.62 11.09 -4.47
N ASP A 15 8.81 9.89 -5.03
CA ASP A 15 8.49 9.59 -6.43
C ASP A 15 7.02 9.21 -6.64
N LEU A 16 6.33 8.89 -5.54
CA LEU A 16 4.92 8.53 -5.54
C LEU A 16 4.02 9.73 -5.87
N LYS A 17 2.99 9.48 -6.69
CA LYS A 17 2.00 10.48 -7.11
C LYS A 17 0.61 10.11 -6.60
N ASP A 18 -0.19 11.13 -6.29
CA ASP A 18 -1.55 10.92 -5.81
C ASP A 18 -2.41 10.29 -6.92
N GLY A 19 -3.25 9.32 -6.55
CA GLY A 19 -4.09 8.56 -7.48
C GLY A 19 -3.33 7.61 -8.40
N GLN A 20 -2.02 7.43 -8.22
CA GLN A 20 -1.23 6.48 -9.01
C GLN A 20 -1.61 5.04 -8.68
N PHE A 21 -1.70 4.20 -9.71
CA PHE A 21 -1.84 2.75 -9.56
C PHE A 21 -0.50 2.07 -9.85
N ILE A 22 0.01 1.32 -8.88
CA ILE A 22 1.27 0.58 -8.97
C ILE A 22 0.96 -0.91 -9.12
N PRO A 23 1.50 -1.61 -10.14
CA PRO A 23 1.28 -3.04 -10.29
C PRO A 23 1.93 -3.81 -9.14
N SER A 24 1.15 -4.67 -8.49
CA SER A 24 1.65 -5.62 -7.48
C SER A 24 2.24 -6.87 -8.17
N LEU A 25 2.93 -7.75 -7.43
CA LEU A 25 3.39 -9.05 -7.95
C LEU A 25 2.26 -10.06 -8.22
N ILE A 26 1.00 -9.65 -8.07
CA ILE A 26 -0.16 -10.43 -8.50
C ILE A 26 -0.69 -9.79 -9.77
N ASP A 27 -0.70 -10.54 -10.87
CA ASP A 27 -1.13 -10.04 -12.18
C ASP A 27 -2.55 -9.48 -12.13
N GLY A 28 -2.74 -8.30 -12.73
CA GLY A 28 -4.03 -7.60 -12.77
C GLY A 28 -4.42 -6.92 -11.45
N GLN A 29 -3.61 -7.02 -10.40
CA GLN A 29 -3.87 -6.40 -9.10
C GLN A 29 -2.92 -5.21 -8.86
N TYR A 30 -3.50 -4.09 -8.44
CA TYR A 30 -2.78 -2.83 -8.28
C TYR A 30 -2.88 -2.31 -6.84
N ILE A 31 -1.85 -1.60 -6.41
CA ILE A 31 -1.83 -0.80 -5.18
C ILE A 31 -2.10 0.65 -5.59
N GLN A 32 -3.17 1.23 -5.07
CA GLN A 32 -3.50 2.64 -5.27
C GLN A 32 -2.71 3.48 -4.26
N VAL A 33 -2.05 4.52 -4.75
CA VAL A 33 -1.36 5.51 -3.94
C VAL A 33 -2.32 6.65 -3.61
N GLY A 34 -2.42 6.99 -2.33
CA GLY A 34 -3.05 8.22 -1.86
C GLY A 34 -1.99 9.16 -1.31
N ILE A 35 -2.13 10.45 -1.57
CA ILE A 35 -1.30 11.49 -0.96
C ILE A 35 -2.20 12.58 -0.42
N ARG A 36 -2.07 12.86 0.87
CA ARG A 36 -2.74 13.98 1.53
C ARG A 36 -1.75 14.88 2.21
N VAL A 37 -2.13 16.13 2.38
CA VAL A 37 -1.37 17.10 3.16
C VAL A 37 -2.19 17.41 4.42
N ASP A 38 -1.61 17.20 5.59
CA ASP A 38 -2.29 17.50 6.85
C ASP A 38 -2.26 19.01 7.17
N GLY A 39 -2.94 19.41 8.25
CA GLY A 39 -2.96 20.81 8.72
C GLY A 39 -1.58 21.37 9.09
N CYS A 40 -0.56 20.52 9.26
CA CYS A 40 0.82 20.89 9.54
C CYS A 40 1.69 20.90 8.27
N ARG A 41 1.09 20.83 7.08
CA ARG A 41 1.77 20.74 5.78
C ARG A 41 2.66 19.51 5.63
N ARG A 42 2.42 18.44 6.39
CA ARG A 42 3.13 17.18 6.22
C ARG A 42 2.49 16.39 5.09
N ARG A 43 3.33 15.89 4.19
CA ARG A 43 2.92 14.97 3.13
C ARG A 43 2.75 13.57 3.71
N LEU A 44 1.52 13.09 3.74
CA LEU A 44 1.16 11.75 4.18
C LEU A 44 0.89 10.91 2.94
N VAL A 45 1.54 9.76 2.87
CA VAL A 45 1.40 8.80 1.77
C VAL A 45 0.66 7.59 2.26
N GLU A 46 -0.22 7.06 1.42
CA GLU A 46 -1.06 5.91 1.70
C GLU A 46 -0.97 4.90 0.56
N ALA A 47 -1.07 3.61 0.91
CA ALA A 47 -1.22 2.49 -0.01
C ALA A 47 -2.58 1.84 0.26
N ASN A 48 -3.51 1.89 -0.70
CA ASN A 48 -4.91 1.46 -0.53
C ASN A 48 -5.54 2.00 0.77
N VAL A 49 -5.42 3.30 1.03
CA VAL A 49 -5.93 3.97 2.26
C VAL A 49 -5.16 3.57 3.53
N SER A 50 -4.19 2.66 3.47
CA SER A 50 -3.31 2.36 4.59
C SER A 50 -2.15 3.36 4.65
N PRO A 51 -1.98 4.12 5.74
CA PRO A 51 -0.89 5.06 5.85
C PRO A 51 0.47 4.36 5.94
N LEU A 52 1.48 4.96 5.31
CA LEU A 52 2.88 4.55 5.51
C LEU A 52 3.31 5.02 6.91
N TYR A 53 3.51 4.07 7.81
CA TYR A 53 4.02 4.31 9.17
C TYR A 53 5.50 4.67 9.16
N ARG A 54 6.28 4.01 8.29
CA ARG A 54 7.70 4.30 8.06
C ARG A 54 8.02 4.09 6.59
N ALA A 55 8.62 5.08 5.95
CA ALA A 55 8.94 5.03 4.53
C ALA A 55 10.45 5.00 4.28
N ASP A 56 10.83 4.68 3.05
CA ASP A 56 12.18 4.86 2.51
C ASP A 56 13.27 4.06 3.24
N ILE A 57 12.96 2.83 3.66
CA ILE A 57 13.96 1.92 4.25
C ILE A 57 14.72 1.25 3.09
N PRO A 58 16.02 1.54 2.89
CA PRO A 58 16.78 0.95 1.81
C PRO A 58 16.97 -0.56 2.02
N ALA A 59 16.83 -1.32 0.94
CA ALA A 59 17.10 -2.75 0.87
C ALA A 59 18.07 -3.03 -0.29
N SER A 60 18.71 -4.20 -0.28
CA SER A 60 19.73 -4.55 -1.28
C SER A 60 19.23 -4.52 -2.73
N ASN A 61 17.92 -4.66 -2.94
CA ASN A 61 17.28 -4.75 -4.25
C ASN A 61 16.03 -3.85 -4.38
N GLY A 62 15.90 -2.83 -3.52
CA GLY A 62 14.74 -1.94 -3.57
C GLY A 62 14.56 -1.12 -2.30
N VAL A 63 13.30 -0.89 -1.94
CA VAL A 63 12.91 -0.07 -0.80
C VAL A 63 11.74 -0.71 -0.07
N ILE A 64 11.75 -0.63 1.26
CA ILE A 64 10.68 -1.11 2.12
C ILE A 64 9.93 0.09 2.69
N HIS A 65 8.61 0.04 2.58
CA HIS A 65 7.68 0.91 3.28
C HIS A 65 6.87 0.08 4.27
N VAL A 66 6.83 0.49 5.53
CA VAL A 66 5.99 -0.08 6.57
C VAL A 66 4.63 0.60 6.49
N VAL A 67 3.57 -0.20 6.31
CA VAL A 67 2.17 0.26 6.28
C VAL A 67 1.47 -0.14 7.58
N ASP A 68 0.49 0.66 7.99
CA ASP A 68 -0.23 0.45 9.25
C ASP A 68 -1.26 -0.69 9.17
N TRP A 69 -1.83 -0.93 7.99
CA TRP A 69 -2.86 -1.94 7.75
C TRP A 69 -2.45 -2.94 6.69
N ILE A 70 -3.09 -4.10 6.74
CA ILE A 70 -2.92 -5.14 5.74
C ILE A 70 -3.53 -4.69 4.41
N LEU A 71 -2.76 -4.79 3.34
CA LEU A 71 -3.25 -4.55 1.99
C LEU A 71 -4.07 -5.75 1.50
N LYS A 72 -5.29 -5.47 1.09
CA LYS A 72 -6.26 -6.44 0.58
C LYS A 72 -6.53 -6.19 -0.90
N PRO A 73 -6.37 -7.22 -1.77
CA PRO A 73 -6.86 -7.15 -3.14
C PRO A 73 -8.37 -6.88 -3.17
N ALA A 74 -8.84 -6.07 -4.12
CA ALA A 74 -10.26 -5.70 -4.20
C ALA A 74 -11.19 -6.88 -4.51
N ASP A 75 -10.65 -7.98 -5.07
CA ASP A 75 -11.37 -9.17 -5.52
C ASP A 75 -11.50 -10.27 -4.47
N ARG A 76 -11.03 -10.05 -3.23
CA ARG A 76 -11.13 -11.05 -2.17
C ARG A 76 -11.78 -10.43 -0.96
N ASP A 77 -12.93 -10.94 -0.51
CA ASP A 77 -13.41 -10.60 0.83
C ASP A 77 -12.88 -11.62 1.86
N TRP A 78 -12.39 -11.14 3.02
CA TRP A 78 -11.90 -12.05 4.07
C TRP A 78 -13.03 -12.62 4.90
N CYS A 79 -14.18 -11.95 4.90
CA CYS A 79 -15.36 -12.34 5.63
C CYS A 79 -16.34 -13.15 4.78
N GLU A 80 -15.99 -13.49 3.54
CA GLU A 80 -16.77 -14.43 2.75
C GLU A 80 -16.85 -15.76 3.53
N ASN A 81 -18.04 -16.05 4.06
CA ASN A 81 -18.39 -17.20 4.90
C ASN A 81 -17.89 -17.17 6.36
N VAL A 82 -17.48 -16.01 6.88
CA VAL A 82 -17.22 -15.87 8.32
C VAL A 82 -18.53 -15.52 9.04
N ILE A 83 -19.11 -16.49 9.75
CA ILE A 83 -20.23 -16.25 10.66
C ILE A 83 -19.65 -15.66 11.95
N LEU A 84 -19.85 -14.36 12.19
CA LEU A 84 -19.54 -13.77 13.48
C LEU A 84 -20.53 -14.31 14.54
N PRO A 85 -20.07 -14.85 15.68
CA PRO A 85 -20.97 -15.17 16.77
C PRO A 85 -21.68 -13.89 17.23
N ARG A 86 -22.99 -14.00 17.51
CA ARG A 86 -23.77 -12.90 18.08
C ARG A 86 -23.31 -12.55 19.48
#